data_AF-A0A355L549-F1
#
_entry.id   AF-A0A355L549-F1
#
_cell.length_a   1.000
_cell.length_b   1.000
_cell.length_c   1.000
_cell.angle_alpha   90.00
_cell.angle_beta   90.00
_cell.angle_gamma   90.00
#
_symmetry.space_group_name_H-M   'P 1'
#
loop_
_entity.id
_entity.type
_entity.pdbx_description
1 polymer ?
#
loop_
_entity_poly.entity_id
_entity_poly.type
_entity_poly.pdbx_seq_one_letter_code
_entity_poly.pdbx_strand_id
1 'polypeptide(L)' 'MNKVNRKVLNMVYAAVFAAMIFALTRFIQIPVPGGAGYLHFGDAMIYIVASTLGGPWALLA' A
#
# COMPACT_ATOMS: atom_id res chain seq x y z
N MET A 1 22.96 -12.20 -18.52
CA MET A 1 22.11 -11.81 -17.38
C MET A 1 21.55 -10.42 -17.67
N ASN A 2 20.25 -10.29 -17.93
CA ASN A 2 19.64 -8.99 -18.28
C ASN A 2 19.75 -8.02 -17.09
N LYS A 3 20.31 -6.83 -17.29
CA LYS A 3 20.36 -5.78 -16.26
C LYS A 3 18.94 -5.26 -16.02
N VAL A 4 18.32 -5.68 -14.92
CA VAL A 4 17.03 -5.13 -14.49
C VAL A 4 17.23 -3.70 -14.00
N ASN A 5 16.51 -2.74 -14.58
CA ASN A 5 16.54 -1.36 -14.11
C ASN A 5 15.79 -1.26 -12.77
N ARG A 6 16.55 -1.21 -11.67
CA ARG A 6 16.00 -1.20 -10.31
C ARG A 6 15.09 0.00 -10.04
N LYS A 7 15.31 1.15 -10.71
CA LYS A 7 14.44 2.33 -10.55
C LYS A 7 13.06 2.09 -11.15
N VAL A 8 13.00 1.54 -12.36
CA VAL A 8 11.74 1.18 -13.02
C VAL A 8 11.00 0.13 -12.19
N LEU A 9 11.73 -0.86 -11.67
CA LEU A 9 11.15 -1.90 -10.83
C LEU A 9 10.54 -1.34 -9.54
N ASN A 10 11.26 -0.44 -8.84
CA ASN A 10 10.74 0.20 -7.63
C ASN A 10 9.51 1.07 -7.91
N MET A 11 9.47 1.77 -9.05
CA MET A 11 8.31 2.55 -9.48
C MET A 11 7.09 1.67 -9.73
N VAL A 12 7.28 0.52 -10.39
CA VAL A 12 6.21 -0.46 -10.60
C VAL A 12 5.72 -1.02 -9.25
N TYR A 13 6.62 -1.35 -8.33
CA TYR A 13 6.22 -1.81 -7.01
C TYR A 13 5.41 -0.76 -6.26
N ALA A 14 5.85 0.50 -6.26
CA ALA A 14 5.11 1.59 -5.62
C ALA A 14 3.68 1.72 -6.20
N ALA A 15 3.53 1.69 -7.53
CA ALA A 15 2.22 1.77 -8.18
C ALA A 15 1.30 0.58 -7.83
N VAL A 16 1.84 -0.64 -7.75
CA VAL A 16 1.07 -1.82 -7.34
C VAL A 16 0.63 -1.71 -5.88
N PHE A 17 1.50 -1.26 -4.99
CA PHE A 17 1.16 -1.05 -3.59
C PHE A 17 0.11 0.05 -3.39
N ALA A 18 0.19 1.15 -4.15
CA ALA A 18 -0.83 2.18 -4.17
C ALA A 18 -2.21 1.64 -4.57
N ALA A 19 -2.26 0.84 -5.64
CA ALA A 19 -3.49 0.19 -6.07
C ALA A 19 -4.04 -0.77 -5.00
N MET A 20 -3.18 -1.49 -4.29
CA MET A 20 -3.59 -2.34 -3.17
C MET A 20 -4.13 -1.53 -1.99
N ILE A 21 -3.46 -0.45 -1.57
CA ILE A 21 -3.92 0.43 -0.48
C ILE A 21 -5.31 0.98 -0.82
N PHE A 22 -5.51 1.44 -2.06
CA PHE A 22 -6.81 1.92 -2.53
C PHE A 22 -7.90 0.83 -2.47
N ALA A 23 -7.60 -0.36 -2.99
CA ALA A 23 -8.56 -1.46 -2.99
C ALA A 23 -8.95 -1.88 -1.57
N LEU A 24 -7.98 -2.01 -0.66
CA LEU A 24 -8.22 -2.34 0.75
C LEU A 24 -9.05 -1.26 1.45
N THR A 25 -8.71 0.01 1.24
CA THR A 25 -9.45 1.16 1.79
C THR A 25 -10.90 1.21 1.31
N ARG A 26 -11.12 1.03 0.01
CA ARG A 26 -12.43 1.29 -0.60
C ARG A 26 -13.39 0.11 -0.49
N PHE A 27 -12.88 -1.12 -0.57
CA PHE A 27 -13.71 -2.32 -0.62
C PHE A 27 -13.75 -3.09 0.70
N ILE A 28 -12.71 -3.00 1.54
CA ILE A 28 -12.66 -3.70 2.83
C ILE A 28 -13.00 -2.71 3.94
N GLN A 29 -14.30 -2.50 4.14
CA GLN A 29 -14.83 -1.68 5.22
C GLN A 29 -15.57 -2.58 6.20
N ILE A 30 -14.86 -3.05 7.22
CA ILE A 30 -15.45 -3.89 8.27
C ILE A 30 -15.99 -2.99 9.37
N PRO A 31 -17.30 -2.93 9.61
CA PRO A 31 -17.88 -2.05 10.63
C PRO A 31 -17.40 -2.48 12.01
N VAL A 32 -17.02 -1.50 12.84
CA VAL A 32 -16.71 -1.78 14.24
C VAL A 32 -18.00 -1.95 15.05
N PRO A 33 -18.07 -2.95 15.95
CA PRO A 33 -19.19 -3.10 16.87
C PRO A 33 -19.42 -1.81 17.66
N GLY A 34 -20.66 -1.33 17.72
CA GLY A 34 -21.01 -0.09 18.42
C GLY A 34 -21.10 1.17 17.55
N GLY A 35 -20.97 1.04 16.22
CA GLY A 35 -21.28 2.13 15.28
C GLY A 35 -20.20 3.22 15.17
N ALA A 36 -19.01 2.97 15.71
CA ALA A 36 -17.88 3.92 15.71
C ALA A 36 -17.13 4.01 14.36
N GLY A 37 -17.75 3.59 13.25
CA GLY A 37 -17.16 3.63 11.90
C GLY A 37 -16.75 2.25 11.35
N TYR A 38 -15.70 2.24 10.52
CA TYR A 38 -15.18 1.03 9.86
C TYR A 38 -13.67 0.91 10.10
N LEU A 39 -13.17 -0.33 10.14
CA LEU A 39 -11.74 -0.60 10.14
C LEU A 39 -11.13 -0.19 8.80
N HIS A 40 -10.09 0.63 8.86
CA HIS A 40 -9.37 1.14 7.69
C HIS A 40 -8.18 0.23 7.37
N PHE A 41 -8.43 -0.89 6.68
CA PHE A 41 -7.39 -1.87 6.37
C PHE A 41 -6.28 -1.34 5.45
N GLY A 42 -6.55 -0.27 4.70
CA GLY A 42 -5.52 0.42 3.92
C GLY A 42 -4.35 0.93 4.76
N ASP A 43 -4.61 1.37 6.00
CA ASP A 43 -3.59 1.97 6.87
C ASP A 43 -2.57 0.92 7.32
N ALA A 44 -3.02 -0.30 7.59
CA ALA A 44 -2.12 -1.43 7.87
C ALA A 44 -1.21 -1.72 6.67
N MET A 45 -1.73 -1.59 5.45
CA MET A 45 -0.96 -1.81 4.23
C MET A 45 0.08 -0.70 4.02
N ILE A 46 -0.23 0.56 4.37
CA ILE A 46 0.75 1.67 4.36
C ILE A 46 1.97 1.33 5.23
N TYR A 47 1.79 0.76 6.42
CA TYR A 47 2.92 0.35 7.28
C TYR A 47 3.75 -0.79 6.68
N ILE A 48 3.11 -1.76 6.01
CA ILE A 48 3.82 -2.83 5.31
C ILE A 48 4.64 -2.26 4.14
N VAL A 49 4.08 -1.32 3.39
CA VAL A 49 4.78 -0.64 2.29
C VAL A 49 5.97 0.18 2.80
N ALA A 50 5.78 0.91 3.90
CA ALA A 50 6.83 1.67 4.56
C ALA A 50 8.02 0.79 5.01
N SER A 51 7.74 -0.42 5.52
CA SER A 51 8.77 -1.37 5.95
C SER A 51 9.44 -2.15 4.82
N THR A 52 8.79 -2.27 3.66
CA THR A 52 9.30 -3.05 2.51
C THR A 52 10.06 -2.21 1.48
N LEU A 53 9.49 -1.08 1.05
CA LEU A 53 10.10 -0.19 0.06
C LEU A 53 10.98 0.88 0.71
N GLY A 54 10.49 1.45 1.82
CA GLY A 54 11.16 2.53 2.55
C GLY A 54 11.40 3.81 1.74
N GLY A 55 11.72 4.89 2.47
CA GLY A 55 12.14 6.16 1.87
C GLY A 55 11.14 6.72 0.85
N PRO A 56 11.60 7.34 -0.25
CA PRO A 56 10.72 8.06 -1.17
C PRO A 56 9.76 7.15 -1.95
N TRP A 57 10.07 5.86 -2.10
CA TRP A 57 9.22 4.93 -2.85
C TRP A 57 7.99 4.51 -2.05
N ALA A 58 8.12 4.38 -0.73
CA ALA A 58 6.98 4.11 0.14
C ALA A 58 6.05 5.32 0.29
N LEU A 59 6.57 6.55 0.13
CA LEU A 59 5.75 7.77 0.09
C LEU A 59 4.92 7.89 -1.19
N LEU A 60 5.45 7.38 -2.31
CA LEU A 60 4.79 7.42 -3.62
C LEU A 60 3.77 6.30 -3.82
N ALA A 61 3.81 5.28 -2.95
CA ALA A 61 2.87 4.17 -2.90
C ALA A 61 1.68 4.56 -2.03
#